data_AF-A0A6N7SQP8-F1
#
_entry.id   AF-A0A6N7SQP8-F1
#
_cell.length_a   1.000
_cell.length_b   1.000
_cell.length_c   1.000
_cell.angle_alpha   90.00
_cell.angle_beta   90.00
_cell.angle_gamma   90.00
#
_symmetry.space_group_name_H-M   'P 1'
#
loop_
_entity.id
_entity.type
_entity.pdbx_description
1 polymer ?
#
loop_
_entity_poly.entity_id
_entity_poly.type
_entity_poly.pdbx_seq_one_letter_code
_entity_poly.pdbx_strand_id
1 'polypeptide(L)' 'MKKISKTPTIFFESFEAALLYEEFLQIPDNPFGFSIPPNFIVSSHFMITMLKTAYAVKGWDYIDDC' A
#
# COMPACT_ATOMS: atom_id res chain seq x y z
N MET A 1 -20.07 -21.58 -14.62
CA MET A 1 -18.82 -21.75 -13.84
C MET A 1 -18.63 -20.55 -12.92
N LYS A 2 -18.70 -20.72 -11.60
CA LYS A 2 -18.44 -19.62 -10.65
C LYS A 2 -16.93 -19.38 -10.60
N LYS A 3 -16.45 -18.23 -11.09
CA LYS A 3 -15.08 -17.78 -10.89
C LYS A 3 -14.95 -17.36 -9.42
N ILE A 4 -14.32 -18.19 -8.60
CA ILE A 4 -13.95 -17.79 -7.23
C ILE A 4 -12.77 -16.84 -7.40
N SER A 5 -13.03 -15.53 -7.33
CA SER A 5 -11.97 -14.52 -7.23
C SER A 5 -11.35 -14.67 -5.85
N LYS A 6 -10.22 -15.36 -5.76
CA LYS A 6 -9.42 -15.37 -4.52
C LYS A 6 -8.73 -14.01 -4.46
N THR A 7 -9.28 -13.10 -3.66
CA THR A 7 -8.54 -11.89 -3.26
C THR A 7 -7.24 -12.37 -2.63
N PRO A 8 -6.06 -11.95 -3.13
CA PRO A 8 -4.80 -12.35 -2.54
C PRO A 8 -4.76 -11.91 -1.08
N THR A 9 -4.44 -12.84 -0.18
CA THR A 9 -4.22 -12.53 1.23
C THR A 9 -2.90 -11.76 1.34
N ILE A 10 -2.98 -10.55 1.87
CA ILE A 10 -1.82 -9.70 2.12
C ILE A 10 -1.35 -9.95 3.56
N PHE A 11 -0.04 -10.15 3.74
CA PHE A 11 0.56 -10.31 5.05
C PHE A 11 1.33 -9.04 5.40
N PHE A 12 1.14 -8.55 6.63
CA PHE A 12 1.80 -7.34 7.14
C PHE A 12 2.76 -7.73 8.25
N GLU A 13 3.93 -7.09 8.31
CA GLU A 13 4.91 -7.34 9.38
C GLU A 13 4.44 -6.76 10.72
N SER A 14 3.59 -5.73 10.69
CA SER A 14 3.15 -4.97 11.84
C SER A 14 1.73 -4.39 11.59
N PHE A 15 1.08 -3.96 12.67
CA PHE A 15 -0.18 -3.22 12.56
C PHE A 15 0.01 -1.85 11.87
N GLU A 16 1.14 -1.20 12.09
CA GLU A 16 1.53 0.04 11.42
C GLU A 16 1.59 -0.13 9.89
N ALA A 17 2.23 -1.20 9.41
CA ALA A 17 2.29 -1.51 7.98
C ALA A 17 0.89 -1.68 7.36
N ALA A 18 -0.06 -2.25 8.13
CA ALA A 18 -1.45 -2.37 7.69
C ALA A 18 -2.15 -1.00 7.62
N LEU A 19 -1.93 -0.11 8.59
CA LEU A 19 -2.49 1.26 8.57
C LEU A 19 -1.94 2.08 7.40
N LEU A 20 -0.62 2.02 7.15
CA LEU A 20 0.00 2.71 6.02
C LEU A 20 -0.50 2.16 4.68
N TYR A 21 -0.84 0.87 4.61
CA TYR A 21 -1.47 0.28 3.43
C TYR A 21 -2.89 0.79 3.21
N GLU A 22 -3.71 0.91 4.27
CA GLU A 22 -5.04 1.52 4.18
C GLU A 22 -4.95 2.99 3.74
N GLU A 23 -3.97 3.76 4.24
CA GLU A 23 -3.73 5.13 3.78
C GLU A 23 -3.40 5.15 2.28
N PHE A 24 -2.51 4.28 1.82
CA PHE A 24 -2.12 4.20 0.42
C PHE A 24 -3.32 3.93 -0.51
N LEU A 25 -4.27 3.09 -0.07
CA LEU A 25 -5.52 2.81 -0.80
C LEU A 25 -6.47 4.01 -0.85
N GLN A 26 -6.38 4.92 0.13
CA GLN A 26 -7.23 6.10 0.23
C GLN A 26 -6.69 7.31 -0.56
N ILE A 27 -5.46 7.25 -1.09
CA ILE A 27 -4.92 8.30 -1.96
C ILE A 27 -5.85 8.48 -3.16
N PRO A 28 -6.47 9.67 -3.35
CA PRO A 28 -7.37 9.90 -4.47
C PRO A 28 -6.63 9.75 -5.80
N ASP A 29 -7.24 9.11 -6.79
CA ASP A 29 -6.65 8.88 -8.11
C ASP A 29 -5.22 8.32 -8.05
N ASN A 30 -4.94 7.42 -7.09
CA ASN A 30 -3.63 6.83 -6.93
C ASN A 30 -3.20 6.13 -8.24
N PRO A 31 -2.15 6.61 -8.94
CA PRO A 31 -1.75 6.04 -10.22
C PRO A 31 -1.11 4.65 -10.07
N PHE A 32 -0.81 4.22 -8.84
CA PHE A 32 -0.19 2.94 -8.55
C PHE A 32 -1.24 1.86 -8.25
N GLY A 33 -1.58 1.07 -9.26
CA GLY A 33 -2.24 -0.23 -9.08
C GLY A 33 -1.22 -1.29 -8.64
N PHE A 34 -0.82 -1.29 -7.37
CA PHE A 34 0.20 -2.23 -6.90
C PHE A 34 -0.39 -3.63 -6.65
N SER A 35 0.14 -4.64 -7.34
CA SER A 35 -0.09 -6.03 -6.99
C SER A 35 0.98 -6.48 -6.01
N ILE A 36 0.60 -6.77 -4.77
CA ILE A 36 1.52 -7.35 -3.79
C ILE A 36 1.84 -8.78 -4.25
N PRO A 37 3.12 -9.13 -4.46
CA PRO A 37 3.50 -10.47 -4.88
C PRO A 37 3.03 -11.52 -3.86
N PRO A 38 2.69 -12.73 -4.30
CA PRO A 38 2.40 -13.83 -3.38
C PRO A 38 3.58 -14.06 -2.43
N ASN A 39 3.28 -14.30 -1.15
CA ASN A 39 4.26 -14.52 -0.08
C ASN A 39 5.17 -13.33 0.26
N PHE A 40 4.86 -12.13 -0.24
CA PHE A 40 5.51 -10.92 0.23
C PHE A 40 4.89 -10.47 1.56
N ILE A 41 5.74 -10.17 2.54
CA ILE A 41 5.31 -9.55 3.80
C ILE A 41 5.52 -8.04 3.65
N VAL A 42 4.42 -7.30 3.73
CA VAL A 42 4.40 -5.84 3.65
C VAL A 42 4.99 -5.25 4.92
N SER A 43 6.10 -4.52 4.76
CA SER A 43 6.75 -3.80 5.84
C SER A 43 6.29 -2.35 5.96
N SER A 44 6.41 -1.74 7.15
CA SER A 44 6.17 -0.31 7.34
C SER A 44 7.11 0.49 6.45
N HIS A 45 8.37 0.09 6.36
CA HIS A 45 9.36 0.74 5.49
C HIS A 45 8.99 0.69 4.00
N PHE A 46 8.48 -0.46 3.54
CA PHE A 46 7.98 -0.60 2.17
C PHE A 46 6.80 0.34 1.94
N MET A 47 5.84 0.39 2.86
CA MET A 47 4.66 1.25 2.72
C MET A 47 5.00 2.73 2.75
N ILE A 48 5.90 3.18 3.63
CA ILE A 48 6.39 4.56 3.66
C ILE A 48 7.02 4.95 2.32
N THR A 49 7.80 4.04 1.73
CA THR A 49 8.41 4.26 0.40
C THR A 49 7.32 4.41 -0.68
N MET A 50 6.31 3.55 -0.65
CA MET A 50 5.18 3.61 -1.58
C MET A 50 4.35 4.88 -1.43
N LEU A 51 4.05 5.31 -0.19
CA LEU A 51 3.35 6.55 0.10
C LEU A 51 4.16 7.75 -0.42
N LYS A 52 5.44 7.89 -0.03
CA LYS A 52 6.33 8.96 -0.53
C LYS A 52 6.31 9.06 -2.05
N THR A 53 6.37 7.92 -2.73
CA THR A 53 6.33 7.86 -4.20
C THR A 53 4.97 8.30 -4.75
N ALA A 54 3.86 7.84 -4.17
CA ALA A 54 2.52 8.20 -4.58
C ALA A 54 2.23 9.70 -4.41
N TYR A 55 2.61 10.28 -3.27
CA TYR A 55 2.46 11.72 -3.02
C TYR A 55 3.36 12.54 -3.98
N ALA A 56 4.63 12.14 -4.18
CA ALA A 56 5.55 12.85 -5.06
C ALA A 56 5.07 12.91 -6.52
N VAL A 57 4.47 11.83 -7.03
CA VAL A 57 3.89 11.82 -8.40
C VAL A 57 2.74 12.82 -8.55
N LYS A 58 2.05 13.15 -7.45
CA LYS A 58 0.99 14.16 -7.41
C LYS A 58 1.51 15.58 -7.14
N GLY A 59 2.82 15.74 -6.97
CA GLY A 59 3.44 17.00 -6.57
C GLY A 59 3.12 17.39 -5.13
N TRP A 60 2.83 16.41 -4.27
CA TRP A 60 2.55 16.60 -2.85
C TRP A 60 3.72 16.11 -2.00
N ASP A 61 3.96 16.75 -0.86
CA ASP A 61 4.92 16.30 0.13
C ASP A 61 4.25 15.28 1.06
N TYR A 62 4.90 14.12 1.26
CA TYR A 62 4.51 13.19 2.30
C TYR A 62 5.09 13.67 3.64
N ILE A 63 4.22 14.04 4.56
CA ILE A 63 4.59 14.43 5.93
C ILE A 63 4.41 13.20 6.82
N ASP A 64 5.53 12.76 7.39
CA ASP A 64 5.54 11.67 8.36
C ASP A 64 5.38 12.28 9.75
N ASP A 65 4.18 12.24 10.31
CA ASP A 65 3.82 12.85 11.61
C ASP A 65 4.32 12.02 12.82
N CYS A 66 5.45 11.32 12.67
CA CYS A 66 6.09 10.54 13.74
C CYS A 66 6.64 11.40 14.89
#